data_AF-A0A925IGK5-F1
#
_entry.id   AF-A0A925IGK5-F1
#
_cell.length_a   1.000
_cell.length_b   1.000
_cell.length_c   1.000
_cell.angle_alpha   90.00
_cell.angle_beta   90.00
_cell.angle_gamma   90.00
#
_symmetry.space_group_name_H-M   'P 1'
#
loop_
_entity.id
_entity.type
_entity.pdbx_description
1 polymer ?
#
loop_
_entity_poly.entity_id
_entity_poly.type
_entity_poly.pdbx_seq_one_letter_code
_entity_poly.pdbx_strand_id
1 'polypeptide(L)'
;DLRQDTNPTQTAVNLIERHNLRNAVVRVLLQLTPESESRLNENALRDALRRSGAFFVAAIRKDVEQAARARLGASPEGLTNSELLDRFLISQQTPPERRDELLETAEDIFNEAAGGII
;
A
#
# COMPACT_ATOMS: atom_id res chain seq x y z
N ASP A 1 0.90 13.60 -2.39
CA ASP A 1 1.30 12.19 -2.20
C ASP A 1 1.16 11.88 -0.73
N LEU A 2 0.48 10.78 -0.37
CA LEU A 2 0.21 10.36 1.01
C LEU A 2 0.59 8.90 1.25
N ARG A 3 1.39 8.29 0.36
CA ARG A 3 1.75 6.86 0.44
C ARG A 3 2.49 6.50 1.73
N GLN A 4 3.42 7.35 2.15
CA GLN A 4 4.26 7.15 3.35
C GLN A 4 3.77 7.96 4.57
N ASP A 5 2.58 8.56 4.50
CA ASP A 5 2.09 9.46 5.54
C ASP A 5 1.43 8.68 6.69
N THR A 6 1.86 8.97 7.91
CA THR A 6 1.34 8.33 9.14
C THR A 6 -0.04 8.87 9.54
N ASN A 7 -0.39 10.10 9.14
CA ASN A 7 -1.69 10.72 9.36
C ASN A 7 -2.21 11.39 8.07
N PRO A 8 -2.63 10.57 7.08
CA PRO A 8 -2.97 11.05 5.74
C PRO A 8 -4.13 12.05 5.74
N THR A 9 -5.07 11.91 6.69
CA THR A 9 -6.19 12.83 6.84
C THR A 9 -5.72 14.22 7.24
N GLN A 10 -4.93 14.33 8.31
CA GLN A 10 -4.48 15.63 8.80
C GLN A 10 -3.58 16.33 7.79
N THR A 11 -2.67 15.59 7.14
CA THR A 11 -1.81 16.15 6.10
C THR A 11 -2.62 16.72 4.93
N ALA A 12 -3.63 15.98 4.45
CA ALA A 12 -4.49 16.44 3.38
C ALA A 12 -5.31 17.69 3.77
N VAL A 13 -5.88 17.71 4.97
CA VAL A 13 -6.64 18.87 5.49
C VAL A 13 -5.74 20.09 5.59
N ASN A 14 -4.55 19.96 6.18
CA ASN A 14 -3.58 21.05 6.29
C ASN A 14 -3.18 21.59 4.91
N LEU A 15 -3.03 20.73 3.92
CA LEU A 15 -2.71 21.15 2.55
C LEU A 15 -3.87 21.95 1.93
N ILE A 16 -5.10 21.46 2.08
CA ILE A 16 -6.31 22.15 1.59
C ILE A 16 -6.41 23.55 2.21
N GLU A 17 -6.23 23.66 3.52
CA GLU A 17 -6.39 24.92 4.27
C GLU A 17 -5.30 25.95 3.94
N ARG A 18 -4.16 25.54 3.38
CA ARG A 18 -3.12 26.46 2.86
C ARG A 18 -3.51 27.13 1.54
N HIS A 19 -4.53 26.63 0.86
CA HIS A 19 -4.96 27.17 -0.43
C HIS A 19 -6.26 27.97 -0.29
N ASN A 20 -6.34 29.09 -1.01
CA ASN A 20 -7.59 29.84 -1.13
C ASN A 20 -8.45 29.23 -2.26
N LEU A 21 -9.54 28.54 -1.89
CA LEU A 21 -10.41 27.84 -2.82
C LEU A 21 -11.73 28.58 -3.09
N ARG A 22 -11.83 29.86 -2.70
CA ARG A 22 -13.06 30.65 -2.81
C ARG A 22 -13.60 30.67 -4.25
N ASN A 23 -14.85 30.23 -4.40
CA ASN A 23 -15.56 30.12 -5.68
C ASN A 23 -14.90 29.17 -6.70
N ALA A 24 -14.00 28.29 -6.28
CA ALA A 24 -13.28 27.38 -7.17
C ALA A 24 -14.01 26.05 -7.38
N VAL A 25 -13.85 25.48 -8.57
CA VAL A 25 -14.17 24.08 -8.86
C VAL A 25 -12.93 23.23 -8.63
N VAL A 26 -12.98 22.30 -7.67
CA VAL A 26 -11.80 21.58 -7.18
C VAL A 26 -11.87 20.10 -7.56
N ARG A 27 -10.75 19.56 -8.06
CA ARG A 27 -10.53 18.13 -8.24
C ARG A 27 -9.35 17.70 -7.37
N VAL A 28 -9.57 16.73 -6.49
CA VAL A 28 -8.53 16.18 -5.62
C VAL A 28 -8.04 14.84 -6.17
N LEU A 29 -6.72 14.68 -6.24
CA LEU A 29 -6.04 13.46 -6.67
C LEU A 29 -5.13 13.04 -5.51
N LEU A 30 -5.36 11.86 -4.94
CA LEU A 30 -4.62 11.31 -3.81
C LEU A 30 -3.88 10.08 -4.26
N GLN A 31 -2.59 9.98 -3.94
CA GLN A 31 -1.79 8.77 -4.09
C GLN A 31 -1.61 8.14 -2.72
N LEU A 32 -2.00 6.87 -2.59
CA LEU A 32 -2.14 6.16 -1.33
C LEU A 32 -1.60 4.74 -1.47
N THR A 33 -1.15 4.16 -0.35
CA THR A 33 -1.05 2.70 -0.20
C THR A 33 -2.36 2.17 0.40
N PRO A 34 -2.64 0.86 0.38
CA PRO A 34 -3.83 0.30 1.03
C PRO A 34 -3.88 0.63 2.53
N GLU A 35 -2.72 0.63 3.19
CA GLU A 35 -2.61 0.98 4.61
C GLU A 35 -2.99 2.45 4.84
N SER A 36 -2.41 3.38 4.07
CA SER A 36 -2.72 4.81 4.20
C SER A 36 -4.13 5.16 3.74
N GLU A 37 -4.70 4.42 2.78
CA GLU A 37 -6.10 4.57 2.39
C GLU A 37 -7.05 4.19 3.52
N SER A 38 -6.78 3.09 4.24
CA SER A 38 -7.62 2.66 5.37
C SER A 38 -7.64 3.67 6.53
N ARG A 39 -6.58 4.48 6.67
CA ARG A 39 -6.47 5.57 7.66
C ARG A 39 -7.04 6.91 7.20
N LEU A 40 -7.44 7.03 5.92
CA LEU A 40 -7.94 8.28 5.36
C LEU A 40 -9.43 8.48 5.67
N ASN A 41 -9.78 9.62 6.25
CA ASN A 41 -11.17 10.05 6.42
C ASN A 41 -11.58 11.02 5.31
N GLU A 42 -12.28 10.49 4.31
CA GLU A 42 -12.74 11.27 3.16
C GLU A 42 -13.76 12.36 3.52
N ASN A 43 -14.55 12.18 4.57
CA ASN A 43 -15.52 13.20 5.01
C ASN A 43 -14.80 14.43 5.57
N ALA A 44 -13.72 14.23 6.34
CA ALA A 44 -12.91 15.32 6.86
C ALA A 44 -12.28 16.16 5.72
N LEU A 45 -11.86 15.52 4.63
CA LEU A 45 -11.37 16.22 3.43
C LEU A 45 -12.48 17.03 2.75
N ARG A 46 -13.68 16.47 2.58
CA ARG A 46 -14.83 17.19 2.01
C ARG A 46 -15.18 18.42 2.83
N ASP A 47 -15.18 18.28 4.15
CA ASP A 47 -15.46 19.39 5.06
C ASP A 47 -14.39 20.47 4.98
N ALA A 48 -13.10 20.09 4.93
CA ALA A 48 -12.01 21.04 4.76
C ALA A 48 -12.11 21.83 3.43
N LEU A 49 -12.46 21.16 2.32
CA LEU A 49 -12.67 21.81 1.02
C LEU A 49 -13.81 22.84 1.08
N ARG A 50 -14.93 22.47 1.71
CA ARG A 50 -16.09 23.36 1.91
C ARG A 50 -15.72 24.56 2.77
N ARG A 51 -15.04 24.34 3.91
CA ARG A 51 -14.57 25.43 4.79
C ARG A 51 -13.60 26.37 4.09
N SER A 52 -12.78 25.86 3.17
CA SER A 52 -11.83 26.64 2.39
C SER A 52 -12.48 27.41 1.22
N GLY A 53 -13.81 27.33 1.08
CA GLY A 53 -14.58 28.12 0.12
C GLY A 53 -14.77 27.49 -1.26
N ALA A 54 -14.48 26.18 -1.42
CA ALA A 54 -14.70 25.48 -2.68
C ALA A 54 -16.19 25.54 -3.07
N PHE A 55 -16.46 26.03 -4.28
CA PHE A 55 -17.83 26.13 -4.81
C PHE A 55 -18.37 24.76 -5.20
N PHE A 56 -17.52 23.94 -5.83
CA PHE A 56 -17.89 22.60 -6.27
C PHE A 56 -16.70 21.66 -6.17
N VAL A 57 -16.92 20.46 -5.64
CA VAL A 57 -15.91 19.39 -5.63
C VAL A 57 -16.24 18.42 -6.74
N ALA A 58 -15.52 18.51 -7.85
CA ALA A 58 -15.79 17.73 -9.05
C ALA A 58 -15.50 16.23 -8.86
N ALA A 59 -14.37 15.92 -8.20
CA ALA A 59 -14.03 14.55 -7.83
C ALA A 59 -12.98 14.55 -6.72
N ILE A 60 -13.03 13.51 -5.88
CA ILE A 60 -11.92 13.08 -5.03
C ILE A 60 -11.52 11.71 -5.56
N ARG A 61 -10.37 11.63 -6.23
CA ARG A 61 -9.85 10.38 -6.80
C ARG A 61 -8.73 9.85 -5.93
N LYS A 62 -8.87 8.58 -5.55
CA LYS A 62 -7.86 7.81 -4.81
C LYS A 62 -7.16 6.89 -5.81
N ASP A 63 -5.87 7.11 -6.01
CA ASP A 63 -4.97 6.24 -6.74
C ASP A 63 -4.21 5.41 -5.70
N VAL A 64 -4.69 4.19 -5.48
CA VAL A 64 -4.15 3.29 -4.46
C VAL A 64 -3.18 2.35 -5.13
N GLU A 65 -1.91 2.41 -4.74
CA GLU A 65 -0.89 1.46 -5.16
C GLU A 65 -1.24 0.07 -4.63
N GLN A 66 -1.94 -0.71 -5.44
CA GLN A 66 -2.07 -2.13 -5.19
C GLN A 66 -0.74 -2.78 -5.52
N ALA A 67 -0.09 -3.36 -4.51
CA ALA A 67 0.98 -4.32 -4.74
C ALA A 67 0.46 -5.35 -5.75
N ALA A 68 1.11 -5.43 -6.91
CA ALA A 68 0.75 -6.41 -7.91
C ALA A 68 0.76 -7.77 -7.22
N ARG A 69 -0.40 -8.46 -7.18
CA ARG A 69 -0.40 -9.84 -6.71
C ARG A 69 0.56 -10.59 -7.61
N ALA A 70 1.67 -11.00 -7.03
CA ALA A 70 2.65 -11.79 -7.71
C ALA A 70 2.00 -13.12 -8.07
N ARG A 71 1.63 -13.25 -9.34
CA ARG A 71 1.35 -14.58 -9.86
C ARG A 71 2.70 -15.27 -9.85
N LEU A 72 2.88 -16.26 -8.96
CA LEU A 72 4.11 -17.05 -8.78
C LEU A 72 4.51 -17.88 -10.02
N GLY A 73 4.02 -17.54 -11.21
CA GLY A 73 4.04 -18.37 -12.42
C GLY A 73 2.80 -19.26 -12.51
N ALA A 74 2.54 -19.79 -13.70
CA ALA A 74 1.30 -20.50 -14.04
C ALA A 74 1.17 -21.93 -13.46
N SER A 75 2.13 -22.42 -12.68
CA SER A 75 2.05 -23.76 -12.07
C SER A 75 2.89 -23.83 -10.79
N PRO A 76 2.30 -23.59 -9.60
CA PRO A 76 2.98 -23.74 -8.31
C PRO A 76 3.27 -25.20 -7.93
N GLU A 77 2.65 -26.16 -8.62
CA GLU A 77 2.67 -27.60 -8.29
C GLU A 77 4.03 -28.30 -8.52
N GLY A 78 5.01 -27.60 -9.11
CA GLY A 78 6.36 -28.14 -9.37
C GLY A 78 7.48 -27.41 -8.64
N LEU A 79 7.17 -26.48 -7.72
CA LEU A 79 8.16 -25.70 -6.99
C LEU A 79 8.37 -26.27 -5.59
N THR A 80 9.63 -26.31 -5.16
CA THR A 80 9.99 -26.58 -3.77
C THR A 80 9.55 -25.44 -2.86
N ASN A 81 9.44 -25.71 -1.55
CA ASN A 81 9.11 -24.70 -0.55
C ASN A 81 10.06 -23.49 -0.60
N SER A 82 11.37 -23.73 -0.81
CA SER A 82 12.38 -22.69 -0.95
C SER A 82 12.19 -21.85 -2.21
N GLU A 83 11.87 -22.47 -3.35
CA GLU A 83 11.60 -21.75 -4.60
C GLU A 83 10.31 -20.92 -4.55
N LEU A 84 9.28 -21.42 -3.84
CA LEU A 84 8.05 -20.65 -3.58
C LEU A 84 8.33 -19.43 -2.71
N LEU A 85 9.11 -19.61 -1.63
CA LEU A 85 9.50 -18.53 -0.74
C LEU A 85 10.37 -17.51 -1.46
N ASP A 86 11.35 -17.93 -2.25
CA ASP A 86 12.21 -17.04 -3.04
C ASP A 86 11.38 -16.18 -4.03
N ARG A 87 10.49 -16.80 -4.80
CA ARG A 87 9.58 -16.07 -5.71
C ARG A 87 8.66 -15.12 -4.97
N PHE A 88 8.16 -15.51 -3.79
CA PHE A 88 7.36 -14.63 -2.95
C PHE A 88 8.17 -13.40 -2.50
N LEU A 89 9.39 -13.58 -2.01
CA LEU A 89 10.27 -12.50 -1.55
C LEU A 89 10.70 -11.57 -2.70
N ILE A 90 10.99 -12.12 -3.89
CA ILE A 90 11.24 -11.32 -5.12
C ILE A 90 10.03 -10.43 -5.42
N SER A 91 8.83 -10.97 -5.25
CA SER A 91 7.61 -10.22 -5.54
C SER A 91 7.28 -9.13 -4.53
N GLN A 92 7.74 -9.30 -3.29
CA GLN A 92 7.69 -8.27 -2.25
C GLN A 92 8.82 -7.24 -2.40
N GLN A 93 9.64 -7.35 -3.46
CA GLN A 93 10.78 -6.48 -3.70
C GLN A 93 11.81 -6.51 -2.55
N THR A 94 11.93 -7.65 -1.86
CA THR A 94 12.90 -7.84 -0.78
C THR A 94 14.33 -7.75 -1.34
N PRO A 95 15.22 -6.95 -0.73
CA PRO A 95 16.63 -6.86 -1.13
C PRO A 95 17.32 -8.24 -1.11
N PRO A 96 18.31 -8.49 -1.99
CA PRO A 96 18.94 -9.80 -2.13
C PRO A 96 19.59 -10.29 -0.83
N GLU A 97 20.34 -9.43 -0.14
CA GLU A 97 20.98 -9.73 1.15
C GLU A 97 19.97 -10.22 2.20
N ARG A 98 18.83 -9.53 2.29
CA ARG A 98 17.75 -9.89 3.22
C ARG A 98 17.00 -11.15 2.80
N ARG A 99 16.92 -11.41 1.50
CA ARG A 99 16.28 -12.61 0.95
C ARG A 99 17.08 -13.85 1.30
N ASP A 100 18.40 -13.78 1.19
CA ASP A 100 19.30 -14.90 1.50
C ASP A 100 19.21 -15.28 2.99
N GLU A 101 19.24 -14.29 3.90
CA GLU A 101 19.03 -14.52 5.34
C GLU A 101 17.69 -15.19 5.65
N LEU A 102 16.62 -14.75 4.99
CA LEU A 102 15.27 -15.29 5.20
C LEU A 102 15.12 -16.71 4.65
N LEU A 103 15.79 -17.03 3.53
CA LEU A 103 15.80 -18.37 2.96
C LEU A 103 16.58 -19.33 3.86
N GLU A 104 17.76 -18.95 4.34
CA GLU A 104 18.57 -19.75 5.28
C GLU A 104 17.78 -20.08 6.55
N THR A 105 17.12 -19.07 7.15
CA THR A 105 16.31 -19.28 8.35
C THR A 105 15.09 -20.18 8.08
N ALA A 106 14.52 -20.13 6.86
CA ALA A 106 13.35 -20.92 6.51
C ALA A 106 13.66 -22.39 6.24
N GLU A 107 14.91 -22.74 5.88
CA GLU A 107 15.30 -24.14 5.65
C GLU A 107 15.07 -25.01 6.89
N ASP A 108 15.44 -24.51 8.07
CA ASP A 108 15.23 -25.23 9.33
C ASP A 108 13.73 -25.49 9.60
N ILE A 109 12.88 -24.52 9.31
CA ILE A 109 11.42 -24.61 9.46
C ILE A 109 10.85 -25.64 8.48
N PHE A 110 11.31 -25.65 7.23
CA PHE A 110 10.86 -26.61 6.23
C PHE A 110 11.32 -28.04 6.55
N ASN A 111 12.53 -28.19 7.08
CA ASN A 111 13.06 -29.48 7.52
C ASN A 111 12.31 -30.04 8.73
N GLU A 112 11.96 -29.18 9.70
CA GLU A 112 11.11 -29.55 10.84
C GLU A 112 9.71 -29.97 10.40
N ALA A 113 9.09 -29.21 9.49
CA ALA A 113 7.77 -29.51 8.95
C ALA A 113 7.72 -30.81 8.13
N ALA A 114 8.80 -31.16 7.43
CA ALA A 114 8.92 -32.42 6.69
C ALA A 114 9.18 -33.64 7.61
N GLY A 115 9.83 -33.42 8.76
CA GLY A 115 10.11 -34.46 9.76
C GLY A 115 8.97 -34.75 10.74
N GLY A 116 7.94 -33.90 10.78
CA GLY A 116 6.79 -34.00 11.69
C GLY A 116 5.63 -34.89 11.23
N ILE A 117 5.75 -35.58 10.10
CA ILE A 117 4.75 -36.55 9.63
C ILE A 117 5.26 -37.97 9.93
N ILE A 118 5.00 -38.45 11.16
CA ILE A 118 4.98 -39.87 11.50
C ILE A 118 3.67 -40.16 12.22
#